data_AF-A0A975H5M5-F1
#
_entry.id   AF-A0A975H5M5-F1
#
_cell.length_a   1.000
_cell.length_b   1.000
_cell.length_c   1.000
_cell.angle_alpha   90.00
_cell.angle_beta   90.00
_cell.angle_gamma   90.00
#
_symmetry.space_group_name_H-M   'P 1'
#
loop_
_entity.id
_entity.type
_entity.pdbx_description
1 polymer ?
#
loop_
_entity_poly.entity_id
_entity_poly.type
_entity_poly.pdbx_seq_one_letter_code
_entity_poly.pdbx_strand_id
1 'polypeptide(L)'
;MTGAAPAAAPHPPPSPAWLALAAEDLRALAWLHAEERAPEVLTALYASGFPATLTLVDAARPEAQAMDAALCALASSRCEEADDALPASSVNELAADYAAIYLTHALRASPHESVWLDDDHLMLQGPTFAVRDFYRRHGVQAADWRVRADDHITHELEFVALLLERGETREAARFLKTHLLAWLPDFARRVAQRAATPFYAALAGLTLAACEGCQQRLPTVAVLPQPVLEGTRPGGGCG
;
A
#
# COMPACT_ATOMS: atom_id res chain seq x y z
N MET A 1 20.60 34.21 10.70
CA MET A 1 19.70 33.59 11.69
C MET A 1 18.56 32.93 10.93
N THR A 2 18.72 31.66 10.57
CA THR A 2 17.66 30.85 9.93
C THR A 2 16.71 30.38 11.01
N GLY A 3 15.52 30.99 11.08
CA GLY A 3 14.45 30.54 11.96
C GLY A 3 13.94 29.18 11.51
N ALA A 4 14.13 28.16 12.35
CA ALA A 4 13.43 26.90 12.20
C ALA A 4 11.93 27.17 12.33
N ALA A 5 11.13 26.68 11.37
CA ALA A 5 9.68 26.68 11.49
C ALA A 5 9.29 25.95 12.79
N PRO A 6 8.30 26.45 13.55
CA PRO A 6 7.86 25.78 14.76
C PRO A 6 7.37 24.37 14.41
N ALA A 7 7.86 23.36 15.14
CA ALA A 7 7.33 22.01 15.04
C ALA A 7 5.81 22.05 15.26
N ALA A 8 5.05 21.53 14.30
CA ALA A 8 3.60 21.46 14.40
C ALA A 8 3.20 20.83 15.74
N ALA A 9 2.25 21.43 16.45
CA ALA A 9 1.77 20.90 17.71
C ALA A 9 1.33 19.44 17.53
N PRO A 10 1.65 18.54 18.47
CA PRO A 10 1.28 17.14 18.34
C PRO A 10 -0.23 17.02 18.17
N HIS A 11 -0.68 16.32 17.13
CA HIS A 11 -2.09 16.04 16.92
C HIS A 11 -2.65 15.33 18.16
N PRO A 12 -3.88 15.64 18.59
CA PRO A 12 -4.53 14.86 19.63
C PRO A 12 -4.56 13.38 19.22
N PRO A 13 -4.46 12.46 20.19
CA PRO A 13 -4.50 11.03 19.88
C PRO A 13 -5.75 10.69 19.06
N PRO A 14 -5.66 9.78 18.09
CA PRO A 14 -6.78 9.44 17.23
C PRO A 14 -7.94 8.88 18.06
N SER A 15 -9.16 9.32 17.74
CA SER A 15 -10.36 8.80 18.40
C SER A 15 -10.67 7.36 17.93
N PRO A 16 -11.38 6.55 18.73
CA PRO A 16 -11.81 5.22 18.30
C PRO A 16 -12.60 5.22 16.98
N ALA A 17 -13.43 6.25 16.76
CA ALA A 17 -14.18 6.41 15.52
C ALA A 17 -13.27 6.64 14.31
N TRP A 18 -12.21 7.46 14.46
CA TRP A 18 -11.23 7.66 13.40
C TRP A 18 -10.44 6.38 13.11
N LEU A 19 -10.08 5.60 14.14
CA LEU A 19 -9.37 4.33 13.97
C LEU A 19 -10.18 3.31 13.16
N ALA A 20 -11.48 3.22 13.42
CA ALA A 20 -12.39 2.35 12.65
C ALA A 20 -12.44 2.75 11.17
N LEU A 21 -12.63 4.05 10.88
CA LEU A 21 -12.65 4.55 9.50
C LEU A 21 -11.30 4.36 8.80
N ALA A 22 -10.19 4.61 9.49
CA ALA A 22 -8.86 4.39 8.95
C ALA A 22 -8.58 2.91 8.65
N ALA A 23 -9.11 1.99 9.47
CA ALA A 23 -9.03 0.57 9.20
C ALA A 23 -9.85 0.17 7.96
N GLU A 24 -11.08 0.72 7.82
CA GLU A 24 -11.93 0.50 6.65
C GLU A 24 -11.25 0.96 5.35
N ASP A 25 -10.64 2.15 5.36
CA ASP A 25 -9.87 2.68 4.23
C ASP A 25 -8.74 1.73 3.81
N LEU A 26 -7.93 1.27 4.78
CA LEU A 26 -6.82 0.35 4.52
C LEU A 26 -7.31 -1.00 3.99
N ARG A 27 -8.46 -1.50 4.47
CA ARG A 27 -9.08 -2.72 3.94
C ARG A 27 -9.59 -2.54 2.52
N ALA A 28 -10.18 -1.39 2.19
CA ALA A 28 -10.60 -1.09 0.83
C ALA A 28 -9.40 -1.08 -0.14
N LEU A 29 -8.30 -0.45 0.26
CA LEU A 29 -7.05 -0.45 -0.52
C LEU A 29 -6.45 -1.85 -0.63
N ALA A 30 -6.41 -2.62 0.46
CA ALA A 30 -5.95 -4.00 0.44
C ALA A 30 -6.76 -4.86 -0.54
N TRP A 31 -8.09 -4.70 -0.53
CA TRP A 31 -9.00 -5.38 -1.44
C TRP A 31 -8.77 -4.99 -2.91
N LEU A 32 -8.45 -3.73 -3.22
CA LEU A 32 -8.07 -3.30 -4.57
C LEU A 32 -6.73 -3.90 -5.03
N HIS A 33 -5.80 -4.15 -4.11
CA HIS A 33 -4.51 -4.80 -4.41
C HIS A 33 -4.57 -6.34 -4.47
N ALA A 34 -5.62 -6.96 -3.91
CA ALA A 34 -5.65 -8.39 -3.70
C ALA A 34 -5.80 -9.20 -5.00
N GLU A 35 -6.62 -8.70 -5.92
CA GLU A 35 -7.05 -9.39 -7.14
C GLU A 35 -7.48 -8.37 -8.21
N GLU A 36 -7.50 -8.80 -9.47
CA GLU A 36 -8.04 -8.01 -10.57
C GLU A 36 -9.53 -7.71 -10.35
N ARG A 37 -9.93 -6.44 -10.48
CA ARG A 37 -11.32 -6.01 -10.36
C ARG A 37 -11.91 -5.72 -11.72
N ALA A 38 -13.07 -6.33 -11.99
CA ALA A 38 -13.84 -6.04 -13.19
C ALA A 38 -14.20 -4.55 -13.22
N PRO A 39 -14.17 -3.89 -14.39
CA PRO A 39 -14.46 -2.45 -14.45
C PRO A 39 -15.86 -2.08 -13.93
N GLU A 40 -16.85 -2.97 -14.01
CA GLU A 40 -18.18 -2.78 -13.41
C GLU A 40 -18.10 -2.56 -11.90
N VAL A 41 -17.25 -3.34 -11.24
CA VAL A 41 -17.03 -3.28 -9.79
C VAL A 41 -16.32 -1.98 -9.42
N LEU A 42 -15.35 -1.55 -10.22
CA LEU A 42 -14.66 -0.26 -10.03
C LEU A 42 -15.60 0.93 -10.25
N THR A 43 -16.47 0.88 -11.25
CA THR A 43 -17.49 1.91 -11.47
C THR A 43 -18.52 1.94 -10.33
N ALA A 44 -18.93 0.79 -9.80
CA ALA A 44 -19.83 0.74 -8.65
C ALA A 44 -19.17 1.30 -7.37
N LEU A 45 -17.89 1.00 -7.16
CA LEU A 45 -17.09 1.60 -6.08
C LEU A 45 -17.04 3.13 -6.22
N TYR A 46 -16.77 3.63 -7.43
CA TYR A 46 -16.76 5.06 -7.73
C TYR A 46 -18.10 5.73 -7.43
N ALA A 47 -19.21 5.12 -7.89
CA ALA A 47 -20.56 5.61 -7.63
C ALA A 47 -20.92 5.65 -6.13
N SER A 48 -20.22 4.90 -5.29
CA SER A 48 -20.37 4.90 -3.83
C SER A 48 -19.58 6.02 -3.14
N GLY A 49 -18.86 6.85 -3.89
CA GLY A 49 -18.14 8.02 -3.37
C GLY A 49 -16.64 7.82 -3.16
N PHE A 50 -16.09 6.64 -3.43
CA PHE A 50 -14.64 6.43 -3.43
C PHE A 50 -14.00 7.17 -4.61
N PRO A 51 -12.83 7.82 -4.47
CA PRO A 51 -11.98 7.88 -3.27
C PRO A 51 -12.31 9.03 -2.31
N ALA A 52 -13.26 9.90 -2.63
CA ALA A 52 -13.56 11.11 -1.84
C ALA A 52 -14.05 10.83 -0.42
N THR A 53 -14.54 9.62 -0.15
CA THR A 53 -14.99 9.18 1.18
C THR A 53 -13.86 8.69 2.10
N LEU A 54 -12.62 8.58 1.61
CA LEU A 54 -11.49 8.13 2.45
C LEU A 54 -11.21 9.12 3.58
N THR A 55 -10.99 8.60 4.79
CA THR A 55 -10.55 9.36 5.97
C THR A 55 -9.04 9.58 6.00
N LEU A 56 -8.26 8.66 5.41
CA LEU A 56 -6.79 8.67 5.42
C LEU A 56 -6.18 9.61 4.38
N VAL A 57 -6.92 9.95 3.32
CA VAL A 57 -6.46 10.82 2.24
C VAL A 57 -7.50 11.88 1.97
N ASP A 58 -7.14 13.15 2.16
CA ASP A 58 -8.00 14.28 1.84
C ASP A 58 -8.29 14.35 0.33
N ALA A 59 -9.54 14.61 -0.07
CA ALA A 59 -9.95 14.62 -1.47
C ALA A 59 -9.24 15.69 -2.32
N ALA A 60 -8.68 16.74 -1.72
CA ALA A 60 -7.87 17.74 -2.41
C ALA A 60 -6.43 17.30 -2.68
N ARG A 61 -6.01 16.13 -2.15
CA ARG A 61 -4.69 15.57 -2.44
C ARG A 61 -4.59 15.14 -3.90
N PRO A 62 -3.43 15.36 -4.56
CA PRO A 62 -3.21 14.92 -5.94
C PRO A 62 -3.47 13.42 -6.15
N GLU A 63 -3.16 12.59 -5.15
CA GLU A 63 -3.35 11.14 -5.24
C GLU A 63 -4.83 10.75 -5.25
N ALA A 64 -5.67 11.44 -4.45
CA ALA A 64 -7.12 11.24 -4.46
C ALA A 64 -7.74 11.75 -5.77
N GLN A 65 -7.31 12.93 -6.25
CA GLN A 65 -7.77 13.49 -7.53
C GLN A 65 -7.38 12.61 -8.72
N ALA A 66 -6.19 12.02 -8.71
CA ALA A 66 -5.76 11.09 -9.76
C ALA A 66 -6.61 9.82 -9.78
N MET A 67 -6.96 9.27 -8.62
CA MET A 67 -7.86 8.12 -8.53
C MET A 67 -9.28 8.47 -8.95
N ASP A 68 -9.81 9.62 -8.52
CA ASP A 68 -11.11 10.13 -8.95
C ASP A 68 -11.16 10.27 -10.47
N ALA A 69 -10.17 10.92 -11.09
CA ALA A 69 -10.08 11.07 -12.54
C ALA A 69 -9.98 9.72 -13.28
N ALA A 70 -9.20 8.77 -12.76
CA ALA A 70 -9.06 7.44 -13.35
C ALA A 70 -10.38 6.65 -13.31
N LEU A 71 -11.10 6.69 -12.19
CA LEU A 71 -12.40 6.02 -12.05
C LEU A 71 -13.51 6.72 -12.82
N CYS A 72 -13.48 8.05 -12.88
CA CYS A 72 -14.37 8.86 -13.71
C CYS A 72 -14.21 8.49 -15.19
N ALA A 73 -12.98 8.37 -15.70
CA ALA A 73 -12.74 7.93 -17.07
C ALA A 73 -13.29 6.51 -17.35
N LEU A 74 -13.10 5.58 -16.42
CA LEU A 74 -13.68 4.22 -16.53
C LEU A 74 -15.21 4.23 -16.51
N ALA A 75 -15.83 5.10 -15.72
CA ALA A 75 -17.28 5.26 -15.69
C ALA A 75 -17.82 5.94 -16.96
N SER A 76 -17.14 6.99 -17.43
CA SER A 76 -17.53 7.81 -18.56
C SER A 76 -17.33 7.14 -19.91
N SER A 77 -16.36 6.23 -20.09
CA SER A 77 -16.26 5.45 -21.35
C SER A 77 -17.44 4.52 -21.64
N ARG A 78 -18.31 4.33 -20.65
CA ARG A 78 -19.60 3.66 -20.83
C ARG A 78 -20.71 4.61 -21.28
N CYS A 79 -20.40 5.91 -21.36
CA CYS A 79 -21.26 7.00 -21.81
C CYS A 79 -20.62 7.64 -23.06
N GLU A 80 -21.40 8.01 -24.07
CA GLU A 80 -20.85 8.38 -25.39
C GLU A 80 -20.12 9.75 -25.46
N GLU A 81 -19.95 10.48 -24.36
CA GLU A 81 -19.43 11.85 -24.40
C GLU A 81 -18.35 12.15 -23.34
N ALA A 82 -17.11 12.39 -23.78
CA ALA A 82 -16.13 13.21 -23.05
C ALA A 82 -14.99 13.67 -23.99
N ASP A 83 -14.92 14.97 -24.28
CA ASP A 83 -13.98 15.58 -25.24
C ASP A 83 -12.69 16.12 -24.57
N ASP A 84 -12.48 15.87 -23.26
CA ASP A 84 -11.30 16.35 -22.51
C ASP A 84 -10.90 15.44 -21.31
N ALA A 85 -11.39 14.19 -21.28
CA ALA A 85 -11.11 13.23 -20.20
C ALA A 85 -9.87 12.36 -20.48
N LEU A 86 -9.27 11.80 -19.43
CA LEU A 86 -8.30 10.71 -19.58
C LEU A 86 -8.92 9.60 -20.45
N PRO A 87 -8.17 9.03 -21.42
CA PRO A 87 -8.69 7.91 -22.18
C PRO A 87 -8.97 6.77 -21.23
N ALA A 88 -10.16 6.18 -21.34
CA ALA A 88 -10.50 5.05 -20.50
C ALA A 88 -9.66 3.83 -20.88
N SER A 89 -9.14 3.18 -19.85
CA SER A 89 -8.42 1.92 -20.02
C SER A 89 -9.38 0.81 -20.41
N SER A 90 -9.02 0.05 -21.42
CA SER A 90 -9.73 -1.18 -21.79
C SER A 90 -9.54 -2.25 -20.70
N VAL A 91 -10.46 -3.23 -20.69
CA VAL A 91 -10.37 -4.41 -19.80
C VAL A 91 -9.02 -5.12 -19.98
N ASN A 92 -8.54 -5.24 -21.22
CA ASN A 92 -7.27 -5.91 -21.52
C ASN A 92 -6.05 -5.14 -20.99
N GLU A 93 -6.08 -3.80 -21.02
CA GLU A 93 -4.99 -2.99 -20.46
C GLU A 93 -4.95 -3.07 -18.94
N LEU A 94 -6.12 -3.06 -18.28
CA LEU A 94 -6.21 -3.28 -16.84
C LEU A 94 -5.69 -4.67 -16.45
N ALA A 95 -6.09 -5.72 -17.17
CA ALA A 95 -5.60 -7.08 -16.94
C ALA A 95 -4.08 -7.19 -17.17
N ALA A 96 -3.56 -6.54 -18.22
CA ALA A 96 -2.14 -6.53 -18.53
C ALA A 96 -1.31 -5.85 -17.42
N ASP A 97 -1.74 -4.67 -16.95
CA ASP A 97 -1.07 -3.98 -15.84
C ASP A 97 -1.16 -4.78 -14.54
N TYR A 98 -2.32 -5.37 -14.23
CA TYR A 98 -2.47 -6.25 -13.07
C TYR A 98 -1.46 -7.41 -13.14
N ALA A 99 -1.40 -8.12 -14.26
CA ALA A 99 -0.46 -9.21 -14.44
C ALA A 99 1.01 -8.73 -14.37
N ALA A 100 1.31 -7.54 -14.91
CA ALA A 100 2.64 -6.96 -14.91
C ALA A 100 3.10 -6.50 -13.52
N ILE A 101 2.18 -6.11 -12.64
CA ILE A 101 2.45 -5.67 -11.27
C ILE A 101 2.46 -6.86 -10.29
N TYR A 102 1.43 -7.71 -10.29
CA TYR A 102 1.18 -8.67 -9.21
C TYR A 102 1.56 -10.12 -9.54
N LEU A 103 1.63 -10.50 -10.82
CA LEU A 103 1.84 -11.91 -11.20
C LEU A 103 3.24 -12.16 -11.79
N THR A 104 3.69 -11.27 -12.67
CA THR A 104 4.91 -11.46 -13.47
C THR A 104 6.04 -10.52 -13.10
N HIS A 105 5.73 -9.44 -12.36
CA HIS A 105 6.66 -8.34 -12.03
C HIS A 105 7.34 -7.73 -13.27
N ALA A 106 6.70 -7.78 -14.43
CA ALA A 106 7.25 -7.28 -15.70
C ALA A 106 7.60 -5.79 -15.64
N LEU A 107 6.90 -5.00 -14.80
CA LEU A 107 7.24 -3.59 -14.58
C LEU A 107 8.48 -3.40 -13.69
N ARG A 108 9.12 -4.49 -13.24
CA ARG A 108 10.11 -4.52 -12.14
C ARG A 108 9.55 -3.95 -10.82
N ALA A 109 8.23 -3.94 -10.70
CA ALA A 109 7.52 -3.69 -9.46
C ALA A 109 7.02 -5.03 -8.94
N SER A 110 7.20 -5.27 -7.64
CA SER A 110 6.69 -6.44 -6.94
C SER A 110 5.83 -5.98 -5.77
N PRO A 111 4.69 -6.62 -5.49
CA PRO A 111 3.85 -6.30 -4.35
C PRO A 111 4.41 -6.86 -3.02
N HIS A 112 5.65 -7.35 -3.00
CA HIS A 112 6.28 -7.99 -1.83
C HIS A 112 7.45 -7.17 -1.27
N GLU A 113 7.45 -6.89 0.04
CA GLU A 113 8.53 -6.17 0.75
C GLU A 113 9.92 -6.76 0.46
N SER A 114 10.04 -8.09 0.51
CA SER A 114 11.32 -8.79 0.33
C SER A 114 12.03 -8.46 -0.99
N VAL A 115 11.29 -8.28 -2.09
CA VAL A 115 11.89 -7.94 -3.40
C VAL A 115 12.55 -6.55 -3.39
N TRP A 116 12.11 -5.65 -2.52
CA TRP A 116 12.63 -4.29 -2.43
C TRP A 116 13.76 -4.12 -1.43
N LEU A 117 13.68 -4.81 -0.29
CA LEU A 117 14.61 -4.61 0.83
C LEU A 117 15.71 -5.67 0.93
N ASP A 118 15.51 -6.84 0.33
CA ASP A 118 16.53 -7.88 0.32
C ASP A 118 17.55 -7.66 -0.82
N ASP A 119 18.82 -7.92 -0.53
CA ASP A 119 19.93 -7.71 -1.49
C ASP A 119 19.78 -8.58 -2.76
N ASP A 120 19.17 -9.76 -2.64
CA ASP A 120 18.96 -10.67 -3.77
C ASP A 120 17.71 -10.29 -4.60
N HIS A 121 16.90 -9.34 -4.14
CA HIS A 121 15.64 -8.92 -4.78
C HIS A 121 14.66 -10.08 -5.04
N LEU A 122 14.62 -11.06 -4.13
CA LEU A 122 13.78 -12.24 -4.22
C LEU A 122 12.63 -12.20 -3.21
N MET A 123 11.56 -12.97 -3.49
CA MET A 123 10.49 -13.21 -2.52
C MET A 123 10.93 -14.15 -1.40
N LEU A 124 10.17 -14.16 -0.30
CA LEU A 124 10.32 -15.11 0.82
C LEU A 124 11.69 -15.04 1.51
N GLN A 125 12.23 -13.82 1.61
CA GLN A 125 13.52 -13.55 2.26
C GLN A 125 13.35 -12.98 3.67
N GLY A 126 14.42 -12.41 4.24
CA GLY A 126 14.46 -11.84 5.59
C GLY A 126 13.23 -10.99 5.95
N PRO A 127 12.80 -10.02 5.11
CA PRO A 127 11.63 -9.20 5.38
C PRO A 127 10.33 -10.01 5.57
N THR A 128 10.11 -11.05 4.77
CA THR A 128 8.94 -11.93 4.91
C THR A 128 8.87 -12.60 6.28
N PHE A 129 10.00 -13.05 6.80
CA PHE A 129 10.05 -13.65 8.14
C PHE A 129 9.87 -12.60 9.24
N ALA A 130 10.39 -11.39 9.06
CA ALA A 130 10.19 -10.29 10.00
C ALA A 130 8.71 -9.87 10.10
N VAL A 131 8.00 -9.79 8.96
CA VAL A 131 6.56 -9.55 8.91
C VAL A 131 5.79 -10.67 9.62
N ARG A 132 6.11 -11.94 9.30
CA ARG A 132 5.50 -13.12 9.95
C ARG A 132 5.68 -13.09 11.47
N ASP A 133 6.85 -12.72 11.95
CA ASP A 133 7.13 -12.59 13.38
C ASP A 133 6.25 -11.52 14.03
N PHE A 134 5.98 -10.42 13.34
CA PHE A 134 5.03 -9.40 13.78
C PHE A 134 3.62 -9.99 13.88
N TYR A 135 3.14 -10.68 12.85
CA TYR A 135 1.81 -11.32 12.86
C TYR A 135 1.64 -12.26 14.05
N ARG A 136 2.63 -13.14 14.31
CA ARG A 136 2.58 -14.08 15.44
C ARG A 136 2.48 -13.40 16.79
N ARG A 137 3.17 -12.27 17.01
CA ARG A 137 3.11 -11.50 18.28
C ARG A 137 1.72 -10.97 18.57
N HIS A 138 0.92 -10.74 17.52
CA HIS A 138 -0.46 -10.27 17.61
C HIS A 138 -1.49 -11.41 17.46
N GLY A 139 -1.04 -12.66 17.52
CA GLY A 139 -1.90 -13.85 17.48
C GLY A 139 -2.59 -14.08 16.14
N VAL A 140 -2.00 -13.60 15.04
CA VAL A 140 -2.51 -13.79 13.69
C VAL A 140 -1.48 -14.44 12.78
N GLN A 141 -1.95 -14.98 11.66
CA GLN A 141 -1.14 -15.59 10.61
C GLN A 141 -1.87 -15.42 9.27
N ALA A 142 -1.12 -15.35 8.17
CA ALA A 142 -1.73 -15.39 6.84
C ALA A 142 -2.49 -16.72 6.64
N ALA A 143 -3.61 -16.66 5.90
CA ALA A 143 -4.46 -17.83 5.69
C ALA A 143 -3.75 -18.96 4.95
N ASP A 144 -3.05 -18.62 3.86
CA ASP A 144 -2.14 -19.53 3.16
C ASP A 144 -0.98 -18.75 2.53
N TRP A 145 0.21 -18.86 3.12
CA TRP A 145 1.41 -18.22 2.63
C TRP A 145 1.83 -18.68 1.22
N ARG A 146 1.36 -19.86 0.78
CA ARG A 146 1.64 -20.38 -0.58
C ARG A 146 0.81 -19.67 -1.65
N VAL A 147 -0.35 -19.13 -1.28
CA VAL A 147 -1.20 -18.35 -2.18
C VAL A 147 -0.72 -16.91 -2.21
N ARG A 148 -0.42 -16.34 -1.05
CA ARG A 148 0.08 -14.97 -0.92
C ARG A 148 1.04 -14.90 0.26
N ALA A 149 2.28 -14.49 0.02
CA ALA A 149 3.29 -14.40 1.07
C ALA A 149 2.90 -13.39 2.16
N ASP A 150 3.50 -13.53 3.35
CA ASP A 150 3.19 -12.67 4.49
C ASP A 150 3.51 -11.19 4.24
N ASP A 151 4.52 -10.91 3.43
CA ASP A 151 4.98 -9.56 3.07
C ASP A 151 4.35 -8.98 1.81
N HIS A 152 3.23 -9.56 1.37
CA HIS A 152 2.47 -8.98 0.27
C HIS A 152 1.71 -7.74 0.77
N ILE A 153 1.68 -6.66 -0.02
CA ILE A 153 1.03 -5.38 0.31
C ILE A 153 -0.38 -5.52 0.89
N THR A 154 -1.21 -6.40 0.32
CA THR A 154 -2.54 -6.73 0.84
C THR A 154 -2.51 -7.18 2.31
N HIS A 155 -1.66 -8.13 2.67
CA HIS A 155 -1.59 -8.64 4.04
C HIS A 155 -1.02 -7.59 4.99
N GLU A 156 -0.02 -6.82 4.55
CA GLU A 156 0.53 -5.73 5.34
C GLU A 156 -0.50 -4.63 5.64
N LEU A 157 -1.29 -4.22 4.63
CA LEU A 157 -2.40 -3.26 4.79
C LEU A 157 -3.50 -3.80 5.73
N GLU A 158 -3.92 -5.06 5.53
CA GLU A 158 -4.91 -5.73 6.38
C GLU A 158 -4.43 -5.83 7.84
N PHE A 159 -3.14 -6.06 8.02
CA PHE A 159 -2.55 -6.14 9.35
C PHE A 159 -2.53 -4.78 10.05
N VAL A 160 -2.19 -3.70 9.36
CA VAL A 160 -2.33 -2.35 9.94
C VAL A 160 -3.78 -2.06 10.29
N ALA A 161 -4.73 -2.38 9.41
CA ALA A 161 -6.16 -2.21 9.70
C ALA A 161 -6.59 -2.96 10.97
N LEU A 162 -6.16 -4.21 11.15
CA LEU A 162 -6.41 -4.99 12.36
C LEU A 162 -5.85 -4.31 13.62
N LEU A 163 -4.63 -3.78 13.57
CA LEU A 163 -4.02 -3.09 14.70
C LEU A 163 -4.81 -1.83 15.08
N LEU A 164 -5.31 -1.08 14.09
CA LEU A 164 -6.14 0.10 14.32
C LEU A 164 -7.49 -0.28 14.96
N GLU A 165 -8.15 -1.33 14.47
CA GLU A 165 -9.40 -1.87 15.06
C GLU A 165 -9.23 -2.29 16.52
N ARG A 166 -8.06 -2.84 16.87
CA ARG A 166 -7.72 -3.21 18.25
C ARG A 166 -7.28 -2.03 19.11
N GLY A 167 -7.16 -0.82 18.55
CA GLY A 167 -6.65 0.35 19.26
C GLY A 167 -5.14 0.30 19.53
N GLU A 168 -4.41 -0.61 18.90
CA GLU A 168 -2.97 -0.84 19.07
C GLU A 168 -2.12 0.16 18.28
N THR A 169 -2.44 1.45 18.43
CA THR A 169 -1.92 2.56 17.61
C THR A 169 -0.39 2.66 17.55
N ARG A 170 0.29 2.32 18.65
CA ARG A 170 1.76 2.32 18.73
C ARG A 170 2.37 1.20 17.89
N GLU A 171 1.71 0.04 17.84
CA GLU A 171 2.14 -1.11 17.05
C GLU A 171 1.84 -0.88 15.58
N ALA A 172 0.69 -0.28 15.24
CA ALA A 172 0.37 0.17 13.88
C ALA A 172 1.45 1.14 13.36
N ALA A 173 1.83 2.14 14.16
CA ALA A 173 2.88 3.10 13.80
C ALA A 173 4.26 2.43 13.62
N ARG A 174 4.54 1.39 14.42
CA ARG A 174 5.80 0.64 14.31
C ARG A 174 5.81 -0.18 13.03
N PHE A 175 4.73 -0.91 12.76
CA PHE A 175 4.61 -1.75 11.58
C PHE A 175 4.69 -0.90 10.30
N LEU A 176 3.91 0.17 10.20
CA LEU A 176 3.94 1.10 9.06
C LEU A 176 5.35 1.61 8.76
N LYS A 177 6.08 2.08 9.77
CA LYS A 177 7.45 2.58 9.57
C LYS A 177 8.50 1.52 9.27
N THR A 178 8.34 0.32 9.83
CA THR A 178 9.36 -0.73 9.74
C THR A 178 9.21 -1.56 8.47
N HIS A 179 7.97 -1.74 8.01
CA HIS A 179 7.60 -2.57 6.87
C HIS A 179 7.06 -1.71 5.73
N LEU A 180 5.74 -1.52 5.62
CA LEU A 180 5.09 -0.79 4.51
C LEU A 180 5.86 0.44 4.01
N LEU A 181 6.14 1.44 4.85
CA LEU A 181 6.76 2.70 4.42
C LEU A 181 8.27 2.58 4.12
N ALA A 182 8.90 1.43 4.40
CA ALA A 182 10.29 1.18 4.04
C ALA A 182 10.45 0.86 2.53
N TRP A 183 9.40 0.36 1.88
CA TRP A 183 9.46 -0.10 0.48
C TRP A 183 8.35 0.46 -0.41
N LEU A 184 7.17 0.74 0.16
CA LEU A 184 6.00 1.24 -0.57
C LEU A 184 6.27 2.51 -1.38
N PRO A 185 7.08 3.50 -0.92
CA PRO A 185 7.39 4.68 -1.73
C PRO A 185 8.06 4.32 -3.07
N ASP A 186 8.96 3.34 -3.06
CA ASP A 186 9.67 2.90 -4.26
C ASP A 186 8.79 2.04 -5.17
N PHE A 187 7.94 1.19 -4.58
CA PHE A 187 6.88 0.50 -5.30
C PHE A 187 5.95 1.47 -6.01
N ALA A 188 5.39 2.44 -5.26
CA ALA A 188 4.42 3.37 -5.79
C ALA A 188 4.99 4.22 -6.93
N ARG A 189 6.21 4.73 -6.73
CA ARG A 189 6.96 5.46 -7.76
C ARG A 189 7.17 4.62 -9.01
N ARG A 190 7.53 3.34 -8.87
CA ARG A 190 7.80 2.48 -10.03
C ARG A 190 6.53 2.11 -10.80
N VAL A 191 5.44 1.83 -10.10
CA VAL A 191 4.14 1.58 -10.73
C VAL A 191 3.65 2.83 -11.44
N ALA A 192 3.67 3.99 -10.79
CA ALA A 192 3.25 5.26 -11.39
C ALA A 192 4.04 5.62 -12.66
N GLN A 193 5.33 5.23 -12.74
CA GLN A 193 6.17 5.49 -13.92
C GLN A 193 5.96 4.51 -15.08
N ARG A 194 5.38 3.34 -14.83
CA ARG A 194 5.45 2.20 -15.78
C ARG A 194 4.11 1.56 -16.11
N ALA A 195 3.10 1.72 -15.26
CA ALA A 195 1.75 1.26 -15.54
C ALA A 195 1.22 1.98 -16.79
N ALA A 196 0.56 1.25 -17.67
CA ALA A 196 -0.08 1.83 -18.85
C ALA A 196 -1.44 2.47 -18.50
N THR A 197 -2.07 2.02 -17.42
CA THR A 197 -3.40 2.44 -17.00
C THR A 197 -3.32 3.50 -15.89
N PRO A 198 -4.09 4.60 -15.99
CA PRO A 198 -4.18 5.58 -14.91
C PRO A 198 -4.67 4.98 -13.59
N PHE A 199 -5.51 3.94 -13.64
CA PHE A 199 -6.06 3.31 -12.44
C PHE A 199 -4.98 2.68 -11.55
N TYR A 200 -4.10 1.82 -12.09
CA TYR A 200 -3.06 1.20 -11.27
C TYR A 200 -1.97 2.18 -10.85
N ALA A 201 -1.66 3.17 -11.69
CA ALA A 201 -0.78 4.28 -11.31
C ALA A 201 -1.36 5.09 -10.12
N ALA A 202 -2.65 5.43 -10.18
CA ALA A 202 -3.34 6.15 -9.13
C ALA A 202 -3.49 5.31 -7.86
N LEU A 203 -3.79 4.01 -7.97
CA LEU A 203 -3.92 3.10 -6.83
C LEU A 203 -2.64 3.03 -6.01
N ALA A 204 -1.50 2.86 -6.68
CA ALA A 204 -0.18 2.88 -6.06
C ALA A 204 0.08 4.18 -5.28
N GLY A 205 -0.20 5.34 -5.88
CA GLY A 205 -0.04 6.64 -5.21
C GLY A 205 -1.00 6.84 -4.04
N LEU A 206 -2.27 6.47 -4.22
CA LEU A 206 -3.30 6.58 -3.18
C LEU A 206 -2.99 5.70 -1.97
N THR A 207 -2.50 4.48 -2.18
CA THR A 207 -2.10 3.58 -1.10
C THR A 207 -0.92 4.13 -0.30
N LEU A 208 0.08 4.71 -0.97
CA LEU A 208 1.18 5.41 -0.29
C LEU A 208 0.64 6.59 0.55
N ALA A 209 -0.17 7.45 -0.05
CA ALA A 209 -0.73 8.62 0.64
C ALA A 209 -1.58 8.21 1.86
N ALA A 210 -2.34 7.12 1.76
CA ALA A 210 -3.12 6.60 2.88
C ALA A 210 -2.23 6.07 4.02
N CYS A 211 -1.16 5.35 3.70
CA CYS A 211 -0.19 4.87 4.69
C CYS A 211 0.53 6.04 5.39
N GLU A 212 0.92 7.07 4.63
CA GLU A 212 1.53 8.28 5.17
C GLU A 212 0.55 9.09 6.04
N GLY A 213 -0.69 9.27 5.57
CA GLY A 213 -1.76 9.94 6.32
C GLY A 213 -2.09 9.22 7.62
N CYS A 214 -2.12 7.88 7.59
CA CYS A 214 -2.27 7.06 8.79
C CYS A 214 -1.09 7.29 9.75
N GLN A 215 0.15 7.18 9.26
CA GLN A 215 1.36 7.34 10.06
C GLN A 215 1.48 8.72 10.73
N GLN A 216 1.00 9.78 10.07
CA GLN A 216 1.01 11.16 10.61
C GLN A 216 0.04 11.35 11.79
N ARG A 217 -1.03 10.54 11.85
CA ARG A 217 -2.07 10.60 12.90
C ARG A 217 -1.77 9.67 14.08
N LEU A 218 -0.85 8.73 13.92
CA LEU A 218 -0.45 7.79 14.95
C LEU A 218 0.70 8.34 15.83
N PRO A 219 0.90 7.79 17.05
CA PRO A 219 1.98 8.21 17.93
C PRO A 219 3.37 8.05 17.29
N THR A 220 4.28 8.97 17.57
CA THR A 220 5.68 8.84 17.18
C THR A 220 6.33 7.66 17.89
N VAL A 221 6.81 6.70 17.09
CA VAL A 221 7.64 5.59 17.54
C VAL A 221 9.04 5.69 16.96
N ALA A 222 10.05 5.31 17.75
CA ALA A 222 11.39 5.06 17.26
C ALA A 222 11.40 3.74 16.48
N VAL A 223 12.00 3.74 15.29
CA VAL A 223 12.31 2.53 14.55
C VAL A 223 13.67 2.07 15.03
N LEU A 224 13.77 0.85 15.56
CA LEU A 224 15.05 0.21 15.76
C LEU A 224 15.42 -0.47 14.44
N PRO A 225 16.65 -0.30 13.93
CA PRO A 225 17.06 -0.98 12.71
C PRO A 225 16.85 -2.50 12.87
N GLN A 226 16.33 -3.13 11.83
CA GLN A 226 16.23 -4.59 11.77
C GLN A 226 17.63 -5.16 12.04
N PRO A 227 17.78 -6.13 12.97
CA PRO A 227 19.05 -6.81 13.13
C PRO A 227 19.39 -7.46 11.79
N VAL A 228 20.50 -7.04 11.19
CA VAL A 228 21.06 -7.70 10.01
C VAL A 228 21.35 -9.13 10.46
N LEU A 229 20.60 -10.09 9.92
CA LEU A 229 20.99 -11.49 10.02
C LEU A 229 22.27 -11.61 9.19
N GLU A 230 23.43 -11.48 9.84
CA GLU A 230 24.71 -11.74 9.20
C GLU A 230 24.63 -13.14 8.59
N GLY A 231 24.54 -13.19 7.26
CA GLY A 231 24.60 -14.43 6.51
C GLY A 231 25.83 -15.18 6.97
N THR A 232 25.62 -16.41 7.45
CA THR A 232 26.71 -17.34 7.71
C THR A 232 27.40 -17.58 6.37
N ARG A 233 28.48 -16.82 6.10
CA ARG A 233 29.40 -17.14 5.02
C ARG A 233 29.87 -18.57 5.28
N PRO A 234 29.68 -19.53 4.36
CA PRO A 234 30.32 -20.83 4.51
C PRO A 234 31.83 -20.56 4.50
N GLY A 235 32.44 -20.75 5.66
CA GLY A 235 33.88 -20.58 5.85
C GLY A 235 34.65 -21.54 4.95
N GLY A 236 35.63 -20.98 4.24
CA GLY A 236 36.89 -21.62 3.86
C GLY A 236 36.80 -23.04 3.29
N GLY A 237 36.62 -23.13 1.97
CA GLY A 237 37.13 -24.29 1.23
C GLY A 237 38.62 -24.12 0.99
N CYS A 238 39.45 -24.73 1.83
CA CYS A 238 40.81 -25.14 1.42
C CYS A 238 40.66 -26.38 0.54
N GLY A 239 41.12 -26.29 -0.70
CA GLY A 239 41.29 -27.38 -1.66
C GLY A 239 42.35 -27.01 -2.67
#